data_AF-A0A8R2JS27-F1
#
_entry.id   AF-A0A8R2JS27-F1
#
_cell.length_a   1.000
_cell.length_b   1.000
_cell.length_c   1.000
_cell.angle_alpha   90.00
_cell.angle_beta   90.00
_cell.angle_gamma   90.00
#
_symmetry.space_group_name_H-M   'P 1'
#
loop_
_entity.id
_entity.type
_entity.pdbx_description
1 polymer ?
#
loop_
_entity_poly.entity_id
_entity_poly.type
_entity_poly.pdbx_seq_one_letter_code
_entity_poly.pdbx_strand_id
1 'polypeptide(L)'
;MCTVFPRTRGTYINMFINGFEQFSTVDKCCAGSTLVSGQGVDKGYSGAGLCFFHSDSYYLTGVVSIKDPSTNNSITVFTEVKYHIRWVRGLFNNFK
;
A
#
# COMPACT_ATOMS: atom_id res chain seq x y z
N MET A 1 15.92 -1.54 -0.38
CA MET A 1 15.06 -1.63 0.83
C MET A 1 14.11 -0.45 0.74
N CYS A 2 12.82 -0.67 0.38
CA CYS A 2 11.84 0.37 0.60
C CYS A 2 11.98 0.77 2.06
N THR A 3 12.20 2.05 2.34
CA THR A 3 12.03 2.60 3.67
C THR A 3 10.55 2.52 3.97
N VAL A 4 10.09 1.29 4.26
CA VAL A 4 8.97 1.04 5.14
C VAL A 4 9.45 1.64 6.44
N PHE A 5 9.22 2.94 6.64
CA PHE A 5 9.13 3.41 8.00
C PHE A 5 8.06 2.52 8.61
N PRO A 6 8.37 1.70 9.62
CA PRO A 6 7.33 1.14 10.45
C PRO A 6 6.80 2.33 11.25
N ARG A 7 6.08 3.24 10.59
CA ARG A 7 5.40 4.33 11.26
C ARG A 7 4.32 3.64 12.06
N THR A 8 4.45 3.73 13.39
CA THR A 8 3.55 3.09 14.35
C THR A 8 2.10 3.38 13.97
N ARG A 9 1.20 2.42 14.19
CA ARG A 9 -0.24 2.52 13.88
C ARG A 9 -0.87 3.87 14.29
N GLY A 10 -0.40 4.47 15.39
CA GLY A 10 -0.82 5.81 15.84
C GLY A 10 -0.44 6.96 14.90
N THR A 11 0.72 6.90 14.24
CA THR A 11 1.10 7.89 13.21
C THR A 11 0.37 7.71 11.89
N TYR A 12 -0.07 6.48 11.57
CA TYR A 12 -0.85 6.15 10.37
C TYR A 12 -2.28 6.69 10.42
N ILE A 13 -2.97 6.53 11.56
CA ILE A 13 -4.34 7.02 11.75
C ILE A 13 -4.41 8.55 11.69
N ASN A 14 -3.43 9.22 12.32
CA ASN A 14 -3.37 10.69 12.35
C ASN A 14 -3.09 11.34 10.98
N MET A 15 -2.73 10.56 9.96
CA MET A 15 -2.53 11.07 8.59
C MET A 15 -3.83 11.16 7.78
N PHE A 16 -4.89 10.46 8.20
CA PHE A 16 -6.18 10.45 7.51
C PHE A 16 -7.20 11.32 8.23
N ILE A 17 -6.99 12.63 8.18
CA ILE A 17 -8.00 13.59 8.61
C ILE A 17 -8.88 13.81 7.38
N ASN A 18 -10.22 13.74 7.50
CA ASN A 18 -11.24 13.90 6.43
C ASN A 18 -11.93 12.61 5.93
N GLY A 19 -12.28 11.67 6.81
CA GLY A 19 -13.19 10.55 6.49
C GLY A 19 -12.54 9.34 5.80
N PHE A 20 -11.23 9.38 5.58
CA PHE A 20 -10.47 8.22 5.10
C PHE A 20 -10.04 7.24 6.22
N GLU A 21 -10.35 7.57 7.48
CA GLU A 21 -10.08 6.71 8.64
C GLU A 21 -10.71 5.32 8.52
N GLN A 22 -11.88 5.20 7.87
CA GLN A 22 -12.54 3.92 7.66
C GLN A 22 -11.73 2.97 6.75
N PHE A 23 -10.88 3.52 5.88
CA PHE A 23 -9.99 2.75 5.02
C PHE A 23 -8.64 2.44 5.66
N SER A 24 -8.41 2.88 6.90
CA SER A 24 -7.24 2.56 7.71
C SER A 24 -7.44 1.23 8.47
N THR A 25 -7.58 0.14 7.72
CA THR A 25 -7.69 -1.22 8.26
C THR A 25 -6.32 -1.86 8.50
N VAL A 26 -6.28 -2.96 9.26
CA VAL A 26 -5.02 -3.64 9.66
C VAL A 26 -4.23 -4.22 8.50
N ASP A 27 -4.87 -4.39 7.35
CA ASP A 27 -4.29 -4.93 6.12
C ASP A 27 -3.81 -3.83 5.16
N LYS A 28 -3.68 -2.58 5.64
CA LYS A 28 -3.31 -1.43 4.82
C LYS A 28 -1.97 -0.88 5.28
N CYS A 29 -1.13 -0.52 4.32
CA CYS A 29 0.13 0.16 4.57
C CYS A 29 0.23 1.42 3.69
N CYS A 30 1.04 2.38 4.12
CA CYS A 30 1.31 3.58 3.36
C CYS A 30 2.74 3.56 2.80
N ALA A 31 2.92 4.08 1.60
CA ALA A 31 4.24 4.41 1.08
C ALA A 31 4.22 5.77 0.38
N GLY A 32 5.31 6.50 0.55
CA GLY A 32 5.52 7.81 -0.03
C GLY A 32 6.38 8.69 0.87
N SER A 33 6.91 9.78 0.30
CA SER A 33 7.83 10.68 0.98
C SER A 33 7.63 12.09 0.49
N THR A 34 7.62 13.05 1.42
CA THR A 34 7.70 14.49 1.10
C THR A 34 9.13 14.95 0.83
N LEU A 35 10.13 14.14 1.19
CA LEU A 35 11.56 14.47 1.12
C LEU A 35 12.21 14.03 -0.20
N VAL A 36 11.54 13.19 -0.98
CA VAL A 36 12.07 12.68 -2.26
C VAL A 36 11.20 13.23 -3.37
N SER A 37 11.78 14.03 -4.27
CA SER A 37 11.11 14.48 -5.47
C SER A 37 11.01 13.34 -6.48
N GLY A 38 9.79 13.06 -6.94
CA GLY A 38 9.51 12.01 -7.93
C GLY A 38 8.03 11.98 -8.30
N GLN A 39 7.71 11.39 -9.46
CA GLN A 39 6.31 11.11 -9.80
C GLN A 39 5.79 10.02 -8.87
N GLY A 40 4.90 10.41 -7.97
CA GLY A 40 4.17 9.48 -7.12
C GLY A 40 3.11 8.71 -7.90
N VAL A 41 2.52 7.71 -7.23
CA VAL A 41 1.33 7.01 -7.70
C VAL A 41 0.18 8.03 -7.81
N ASP A 42 -0.60 7.97 -8.87
CA ASP A 42 -1.80 8.82 -9.04
C ASP A 42 -3.10 8.00 -9.14
N LYS A 43 -4.27 8.66 -9.20
CA LYS A 43 -5.59 7.99 -9.22
C LYS A 43 -5.71 6.90 -10.30
N GLY A 44 -5.01 7.06 -11.43
CA GLY A 44 -4.99 6.10 -12.54
C GLY A 44 -4.26 4.79 -12.26
N TYR A 45 -3.56 4.65 -11.14
CA TYR A 45 -2.78 3.47 -10.78
C TYR A 45 -3.49 2.55 -9.77
N SER A 46 -4.80 2.71 -9.62
CA SER A 46 -5.63 1.84 -8.78
C SER A 46 -5.44 0.37 -9.18
N GLY A 47 -5.11 -0.50 -8.22
CA GLY A 47 -4.80 -1.91 -8.48
C GLY A 47 -3.36 -2.21 -8.90
N ALA A 48 -2.49 -1.21 -9.08
CA ALA A 48 -1.08 -1.45 -9.40
C ALA A 48 -0.33 -2.11 -8.23
N GLY A 49 0.68 -2.92 -8.56
CA GLY A 49 1.48 -3.63 -7.57
C GLY A 49 2.67 -2.81 -7.05
N LEU A 50 2.83 -2.79 -5.73
CA LEU A 50 4.07 -2.40 -5.07
C LEU A 50 4.93 -3.66 -4.91
N CYS A 51 6.03 -3.71 -5.67
CA CYS A 51 6.96 -4.83 -5.66
C CYS A 51 8.32 -4.43 -5.08
N PHE A 52 9.01 -5.38 -4.46
CA PHE A 52 10.41 -5.23 -4.08
C PHE A 52 11.25 -6.32 -4.74
N PHE A 53 12.48 -5.96 -5.07
CA PHE A 53 13.46 -6.89 -5.61
C PHE A 53 14.20 -7.61 -4.48
N HIS A 54 14.23 -8.93 -4.52
CA HIS A 54 14.94 -9.77 -3.58
C HIS A 54 15.34 -11.08 -4.28
N SER A 55 16.55 -11.59 -4.04
CA SER A 55 16.99 -12.89 -4.57
C SER A 55 16.67 -13.10 -6.06
N ASP A 56 17.03 -12.12 -6.89
CA ASP A 56 16.82 -12.10 -8.35
C ASP A 56 15.36 -12.21 -8.83
N SER A 57 14.40 -11.90 -7.96
CA SER A 57 12.97 -11.94 -8.27
C SER A 57 12.24 -10.71 -7.70
N TYR A 58 11.12 -10.35 -8.34
CA TYR A 58 10.23 -9.29 -7.88
C TYR A 58 9.08 -9.89 -7.08
N TYR A 59 8.93 -9.45 -5.84
CA TYR A 59 7.87 -9.91 -4.93
C TYR A 59 6.85 -8.80 -4.71
N LEU A 60 5.58 -9.13 -4.93
CA LEU A 60 4.46 -8.24 -4.67
C LEU A 60 4.20 -8.15 -3.16
N THR A 61 4.29 -6.95 -2.60
CA THR A 61 4.03 -6.71 -1.17
C THR A 61 2.74 -5.93 -0.92
N GLY A 62 2.31 -5.11 -1.88
CA GLY A 62 1.14 -4.25 -1.72
C GLY A 62 0.42 -4.01 -3.04
N VAL A 63 -0.86 -3.68 -2.97
CA VAL A 63 -1.68 -3.30 -4.13
C VAL A 63 -2.28 -1.94 -3.89
N VAL A 64 -2.08 -0.97 -4.80
CA VAL A 64 -2.62 0.39 -4.67
C VAL A 64 -4.12 0.34 -4.45
N SER A 65 -4.56 0.91 -3.33
CA SER A 65 -5.96 0.93 -2.92
C SER A 65 -6.55 2.31 -3.10
N ILE A 66 -6.05 3.28 -2.33
CA ILE A 66 -6.61 4.63 -2.25
C ILE A 66 -5.46 5.61 -2.14
N LYS A 67 -5.64 6.77 -2.75
CA LYS A 67 -4.79 7.93 -2.57
C LYS A 67 -5.67 9.08 -2.12
N ASP A 68 -5.31 9.72 -1.02
CA ASP A 68 -5.99 10.93 -0.56
C ASP A 68 -5.58 12.10 -1.47
N PRO A 69 -6.51 12.69 -2.26
CA PRO A 69 -6.21 13.81 -3.13
C PRO A 69 -5.91 15.12 -2.38
N SER A 70 -6.27 15.21 -1.10
CA SER A 70 -6.05 16.39 -0.26
C SER A 70 -4.64 16.46 0.32
N THR A 71 -3.95 15.32 0.41
CA THR A 71 -2.54 15.29 0.76
C THR A 71 -1.71 15.60 -0.49
N ASN A 72 -0.78 16.56 -0.40
CA ASN A 72 0.11 16.96 -1.49
C ASN A 72 0.99 15.79 -1.99
N ASN A 73 0.41 14.88 -2.78
CA ASN A 73 1.02 13.78 -3.53
C ASN A 73 1.97 12.86 -2.77
N SER A 74 2.01 12.92 -1.43
CA SER A 74 3.12 12.36 -0.67
C SER A 74 2.84 11.01 -0.06
N ILE A 75 1.57 10.57 0.01
CA ILE A 75 1.21 9.32 0.69
C ILE A 75 0.19 8.55 -0.13
N THR A 76 0.54 7.31 -0.49
CA THR A 76 -0.37 6.36 -1.15
C THR A 76 -0.64 5.19 -0.23
N VAL A 77 -1.88 4.70 -0.22
CA VAL A 77 -2.30 3.53 0.57
C VAL A 77 -2.33 2.28 -0.30
N PHE A 78 -1.77 1.22 0.24
CA PHE A 78 -1.69 -0.10 -0.37
C PHE A 78 -2.38 -1.12 0.52
N THR A 79 -3.03 -2.10 -0.10
CA THR A 79 -3.48 -3.32 0.56
C THR A 79 -2.31 -4.29 0.63
N GLU A 80 -1.92 -4.69 1.83
CA GLU A 80 -0.83 -5.62 2.07
C GLU A 80 -1.23 -7.05 1.68
N VAL A 81 -0.49 -7.62 0.72
CA VAL A 81 -0.79 -8.95 0.17
C VAL A 81 -0.59 -10.06 1.21
N LYS A 82 0.28 -9.85 2.21
CA LYS A 82 0.58 -10.83 3.26
C LYS A 82 -0.67 -11.29 4.04
N TYR A 83 -1.63 -10.39 4.25
CA TYR A 83 -2.88 -10.71 4.96
C TYR A 83 -3.86 -11.53 4.11
N HIS A 84 -3.77 -11.39 2.79
CA HIS A 84 -4.71 -11.98 1.83
C HIS A 84 -4.17 -13.23 1.11
N ILE A 85 -2.93 -13.63 1.38
CA ILE A 85 -2.24 -14.72 0.65
C ILE A 85 -2.98 -16.07 0.76
N ARG A 86 -3.63 -16.35 1.89
CA ARG A 86 -4.42 -17.58 2.09
C ARG A 86 -5.67 -17.60 1.21
N TRP A 87 -6.37 -16.47 1.12
CA TRP A 87 -7.55 -16.31 0.28
C TRP A 87 -7.18 -16.45 -1.21
N VAL A 88 -6.11 -15.77 -1.64
CA VAL A 88 -5.60 -15.88 -3.02
C VAL A 88 -5.26 -17.33 -3.36
N ARG A 89 -4.53 -18.03 -2.50
CA ARG A 89 -4.20 -19.46 -2.69
C ARG A 89 -5.46 -20.33 -2.75
N GLY A 90 -6.43 -20.07 -1.90
CA GLY A 90 -7.72 -20.77 -1.89
C GLY A 90 -8.44 -20.65 -3.24
N LEU A 91 -8.50 -19.45 -3.82
CA LEU A 91 -9.08 -19.24 -5.14
C LEU A 91 -8.36 -20.08 -6.21
N PHE A 92 -7.03 -19.96 -6.32
CA PHE A 92 -6.27 -20.71 -7.33
C PHE A 92 -6.43 -22.23 -7.21
N ASN A 93 -6.48 -22.75 -5.99
CA ASN A 93 -6.62 -24.18 -5.77
C ASN A 93 -8.02 -24.71 -6.14
N ASN A 94 -9.06 -23.85 -6.12
CA ASN A 94 -10.42 -24.24 -6.51
C ASN A 94 -10.63 -24.24 -8.04
N PHE A 95 -9.70 -23.71 -8.82
CA PHE A 95 -9.72 -23.75 -10.29
C PHE A 95 -8.88 -24.90 -10.87
N LYS A 96 -8.39 -25.81 -10.01
CA LYS A 96 -7.69 -27.05 -10.37
C LYS A 96 -8.59 -28.24 -10.09
#